data_AF-Q0RNK3-F1
#
_entry.id   AF-Q0RNK3-F1
#
_cell.length_a   1.000
_cell.length_b   1.000
_cell.length_c   1.000
_cell.angle_alpha   90.00
_cell.angle_beta   90.00
_cell.angle_gamma   90.00
#
_symmetry.space_group_name_H-M   'P 1'
#
loop_
_entity.id
_entity.type
_entity.pdbx_description
1 polymer ?
#
loop_
_entity_poly.entity_id
_entity_poly.type
_entity_poly.pdbx_seq_one_letter_code
_entity_poly.pdbx_strand_id
1 'polypeptide(L)'
;MSPADDDDLIRRADLRDLVGIAQLQAMLGRVRGEPVSRTRAQVIAGMKGFPDPLISHPSAEDPQMRLWLRADVEGWLDTNRPGWRRDVP
;
A
#
# COMPACT_ATOMS: atom_id res chain seq x y z
N MET A 1 -18.60 -11.88 -17.58
CA MET A 1 -17.26 -11.34 -17.34
C MET A 1 -16.69 -12.12 -16.19
N SER A 2 -15.60 -12.84 -16.43
CA SER A 2 -14.98 -13.68 -15.40
C SER A 2 -13.99 -12.83 -14.60
N PRO A 3 -13.76 -13.11 -13.31
CA PRO A 3 -12.71 -12.46 -12.52
C PRO A 3 -11.27 -12.71 -13.05
N ALA A 4 -11.14 -13.51 -14.12
CA ALA A 4 -9.88 -13.80 -14.79
C ALA A 4 -9.44 -12.70 -15.77
N ASP A 5 -10.34 -11.80 -16.17
CA ASP A 5 -10.04 -10.72 -17.13
C ASP A 5 -9.32 -9.52 -16.48
N ASP A 6 -9.43 -9.33 -15.16
CA ASP A 6 -8.74 -8.26 -14.40
C ASP A 6 -7.23 -8.55 -14.20
N ASP A 7 -6.83 -9.82 -14.25
CA ASP A 7 -5.49 -10.30 -13.90
C ASP A 7 -4.47 -10.18 -15.07
N ASP A 8 -4.95 -10.21 -16.32
CA ASP A 8 -4.11 -10.31 -17.52
C ASP A 8 -3.41 -8.98 -17.92
N LEU A 9 -3.77 -7.87 -17.27
CA LEU A 9 -3.24 -6.52 -17.56
C LEU A 9 -2.20 -6.03 -16.55
N ILE A 10 -1.90 -6.81 -15.50
CA ILE A 10 -0.82 -6.47 -14.58
C ILE A 10 0.50 -6.81 -15.26
N ARG A 11 1.25 -5.80 -15.70
CA ARG A 11 2.54 -6.05 -16.34
C ARG A 11 3.50 -6.61 -15.29
N ARG A 12 4.43 -7.46 -15.71
CA ARG A 12 5.50 -7.98 -14.82
C ARG A 12 6.31 -6.88 -14.12
N ALA A 13 6.36 -5.68 -14.69
CA ALA A 13 6.95 -4.50 -14.04
C ALA A 13 6.14 -4.07 -12.81
N ASP A 14 4.82 -3.99 -12.95
CA ASP A 14 3.90 -3.59 -11.88
C ASP A 14 3.96 -4.55 -10.68
N LEU A 15 4.13 -5.86 -10.94
CA LEU A 15 4.34 -6.88 -9.89
C LEU A 15 5.63 -6.67 -9.09
N ARG A 16 6.68 -6.12 -9.71
CA ARG A 16 7.95 -5.83 -9.02
C ARG A 16 7.86 -4.60 -8.13
N ASP A 17 6.93 -3.70 -8.44
CA ASP A 17 6.69 -2.44 -7.72
C ASP A 17 5.52 -2.53 -6.74
N LEU A 18 5.19 -3.74 -6.31
CA LEU A 18 4.24 -3.95 -5.23
C LEU A 18 4.82 -3.61 -3.86
N VAL A 19 4.02 -2.96 -3.04
CA VAL A 19 4.34 -2.66 -1.65
C VAL A 19 3.42 -3.42 -0.71
N GLY A 20 4.02 -4.12 0.26
CA GLY A 20 3.29 -4.72 1.38
C GLY A 20 3.10 -3.75 2.53
N ILE A 21 2.34 -4.16 3.54
CA ILE A 21 2.01 -3.32 4.70
C ILE A 21 3.24 -2.79 5.46
N ALA A 22 4.34 -3.55 5.52
CA ALA A 22 5.58 -3.10 6.15
C ALA A 22 6.26 -1.96 5.36
N GLN A 23 6.26 -2.05 4.03
CA GLN A 23 6.74 -0.96 3.17
C GLN A 23 5.78 0.24 3.25
N LEU A 24 4.48 0.02 3.30
CA LEU A 24 3.50 1.09 3.52
C LEU A 24 3.76 1.82 4.85
N GLN A 25 4.07 1.13 5.95
CA GLN A 25 4.47 1.77 7.22
C GLN A 25 5.67 2.71 7.04
N ALA A 26 6.70 2.25 6.32
CA ALA A 26 7.88 3.05 6.04
C ALA A 26 7.54 4.29 5.19
N MET A 27 6.71 4.13 4.15
CA MET A 27 6.24 5.24 3.31
C MET A 27 5.36 6.23 4.07
N LEU A 28 4.59 5.76 5.06
CA LEU A 28 3.80 6.63 5.93
C LEU A 28 4.68 7.43 6.92
N GLY A 29 5.97 7.10 7.02
CA GLY A 29 6.98 7.84 7.76
C GLY A 29 6.79 7.76 9.27
N ARG A 30 6.89 8.91 9.93
CA ARG A 30 6.78 9.06 11.38
C ARG A 30 5.59 9.93 11.77
N VAL A 31 4.94 9.60 12.89
CA VAL A 31 3.91 10.41 13.53
C VAL A 31 4.40 10.77 14.92
N ARG A 32 4.53 12.07 15.21
CA ARG A 32 5.06 12.58 16.50
C ARG A 32 6.44 12.00 16.86
N GLY A 33 7.30 11.79 15.86
CA GLY A 33 8.66 11.26 16.02
C GLY A 33 8.77 9.74 16.02
N GLU A 34 7.65 9.01 16.13
CA GLU A 34 7.60 7.55 16.14
C GLU A 34 7.23 6.97 14.77
N PRO A 35 7.80 5.83 14.34
CA PRO A 35 7.38 5.15 13.11
C PRO A 35 5.89 4.80 13.13
N VAL A 36 5.23 4.87 11.97
CA VAL A 36 3.84 4.43 11.87
C VAL A 36 3.72 2.94 12.19
N SER A 37 2.87 2.61 13.17
CA SER A 37 2.59 1.23 13.56
C SER A 37 1.82 0.47 12.48
N ARG A 38 1.93 -0.87 12.48
CA ARG A 38 1.27 -1.73 11.50
C ARG A 38 -0.24 -1.56 11.52
N THR A 39 -0.83 -1.53 12.72
CA THR A 39 -2.27 -1.28 12.92
C THR A 39 -2.68 0.07 12.34
N ARG A 40 -1.86 1.12 12.53
CA ARG A 40 -2.17 2.45 11.99
C ARG A 40 -2.09 2.47 10.47
N ALA A 41 -1.11 1.78 9.88
CA ALA A 41 -1.02 1.62 8.43
C ALA A 41 -2.23 0.86 7.87
N GLN A 42 -2.71 -0.19 8.54
CA GLN A 42 -3.92 -0.91 8.13
C GLN A 42 -5.17 -0.03 8.17
N VAL A 43 -5.31 0.79 9.23
CA VAL A 43 -6.42 1.75 9.33
C VAL A 43 -6.38 2.76 8.19
N ILE A 44 -5.21 3.29 7.84
CA ILE A 44 -5.04 4.22 6.72
C ILE A 44 -5.37 3.51 5.39
N ALA A 45 -4.90 2.28 5.21
CA ALA A 45 -5.17 1.49 4.03
C ALA A 45 -6.66 1.13 3.86
N GLY A 46 -7.44 1.19 4.93
CA GLY A 46 -8.89 1.02 4.89
C GLY A 46 -9.68 2.32 4.75
N MET A 47 -9.02 3.49 4.68
CA MET A 47 -9.72 4.77 4.54
C MET A 47 -10.30 4.92 3.12
N LYS A 48 -11.44 5.59 3.04
CA LYS A 48 -12.06 5.93 1.75
C LYS A 48 -11.08 6.74 0.90
N GLY A 49 -10.90 6.30 -0.35
CA GLY A 49 -10.01 6.96 -1.31
C GLY A 49 -8.55 6.56 -1.19
N PHE A 50 -8.18 5.68 -0.26
CA PHE A 50 -6.90 4.98 -0.32
C PHE A 50 -6.91 3.98 -1.49
N PRO A 51 -5.76 3.73 -2.16
CA PRO A 51 -5.70 2.78 -3.27
C PRO A 51 -6.19 1.38 -2.90
N ASP A 52 -6.90 0.75 -3.83
CA ASP A 52 -7.26 -0.66 -3.71
C ASP A 52 -6.00 -1.54 -3.86
N PRO A 53 -5.89 -2.63 -3.06
CA PRO A 53 -4.80 -3.57 -3.20
C PRO A 53 -4.92 -4.34 -4.52
N LEU A 54 -3.82 -4.41 -5.27
CA LEU A 54 -3.74 -5.20 -6.48
C LEU A 54 -3.76 -6.71 -6.17
N ILE A 55 -3.16 -7.10 -5.05
CA ILE A 55 -3.21 -8.49 -4.57
C ILE A 55 -3.83 -8.48 -3.17
N SER A 56 -4.92 -9.22 -3.04
CA SER A 56 -5.52 -9.57 -1.76
C SER A 56 -5.55 -11.09 -1.64
N HIS A 57 -4.45 -11.68 -1.17
CA HIS A 57 -4.31 -13.12 -1.09
C HIS A 57 -3.95 -13.55 0.33
N PRO A 58 -4.94 -13.88 1.18
CA PRO A 58 -4.67 -14.31 2.54
C PRO A 58 -3.81 -15.58 2.51
N SER A 59 -2.71 -15.57 3.26
CA SER A 59 -1.81 -16.72 3.43
C SER A 59 -1.89 -17.23 4.87
N ALA A 60 -1.50 -18.48 5.13
CA ALA A 60 -1.50 -19.03 6.49
C ALA A 60 -0.62 -18.20 7.45
N GLU A 61 0.44 -17.58 6.94
CA GLU A 61 1.37 -16.74 7.68
C GLU A 61 0.90 -15.28 7.80
N ASP A 62 0.10 -14.80 6.84
CA ASP A 62 -0.48 -13.45 6.87
C ASP A 62 -1.90 -13.49 6.29
N PRO A 63 -2.92 -13.73 7.15
CA PRO A 63 -4.31 -13.82 6.72
C PRO A 63 -4.87 -12.48 6.23
N GLN A 64 -4.09 -11.40 6.30
CA GLN A 64 -4.45 -10.08 5.84
C GLN A 64 -3.48 -9.56 4.76
N MET A 65 -2.77 -10.46 4.07
CA MET A 65 -1.79 -10.05 3.06
C MET A 65 -2.48 -9.26 1.94
N ARG A 66 -2.02 -8.02 1.82
CA ARG A 66 -2.45 -7.05 0.81
C ARG A 66 -1.20 -6.42 0.22
N LEU A 67 -1.18 -6.31 -1.10
CA LEU A 67 -0.13 -5.65 -1.85
C LEU A 67 -0.75 -4.58 -2.73
N TRP A 68 -0.18 -3.39 -2.67
CA TRP A 68 -0.61 -2.24 -3.46
C TRP A 68 0.45 -1.90 -4.49
N LEU A 69 0.05 -1.29 -5.61
CA LEU A 69 1.01 -0.65 -6.49
C LEU A 69 1.67 0.52 -5.76
N ARG A 70 3.00 0.54 -5.76
CA ARG A 70 3.77 1.65 -5.17
C ARG A 70 3.32 3.00 -5.71
N ALA A 71 3.16 3.11 -7.03
CA ALA A 71 2.80 4.36 -7.70
C ALA A 71 1.47 4.94 -7.19
N ASP A 72 0.45 4.09 -6.98
CA ASP A 72 -0.84 4.53 -6.48
C ASP A 72 -0.76 5.00 -5.02
N VAL A 73 0.01 4.27 -4.20
CA VAL A 73 0.28 4.68 -2.81
C VAL A 73 1.01 6.02 -2.78
N GLU A 74 2.02 6.22 -3.62
CA GLU A 74 2.75 7.48 -3.72
C GLU A 74 1.86 8.63 -4.20
N GLY A 75 1.01 8.41 -5.20
CA GLY A 75 0.05 9.40 -5.68
C GLY A 75 -0.96 9.80 -4.60
N TRP A 76 -1.43 8.82 -3.82
CA TRP A 76 -2.28 9.09 -2.67
C TRP A 76 -1.55 9.91 -1.59
N LEU A 77 -0.31 9.55 -1.26
CA LEU A 77 0.50 10.27 -0.27
C LEU A 77 0.81 11.70 -0.72
N ASP A 78 1.08 11.91 -2.00
CA ASP A 78 1.28 13.25 -2.57
C ASP A 78 0.06 14.14 -2.40
N THR A 79 -1.12 13.56 -2.58
CA THR A 79 -2.40 14.28 -2.45
C THR A 79 -2.78 14.53 -1.00
N ASN A 80 -2.60 13.54 -0.12
CA ASN A 80 -3.18 13.53 1.23
C ASN A 80 -2.17 13.86 2.34
N ARG A 81 -0.87 13.81 2.05
CA ARG A 81 0.22 14.03 2.99
C ARG A 81 1.35 14.86 2.36
N PRO A 82 1.12 16.13 2.05
CA PRO A 82 2.14 16.99 1.47
C PRO A 82 3.39 17.01 2.37
N GLY A 83 4.54 16.71 1.79
CA GLY A 83 5.83 16.65 2.51
C GLY A 83 6.26 15.27 2.98
N TRP A 84 5.43 14.22 2.83
CA TRP A 84 5.74 12.87 3.33
C TRP A 84 7.10 12.34 2.87
N ARG A 85 7.52 12.65 1.65
CA ARG A 85 8.83 12.23 1.10
C ARG A 85 10.04 12.74 1.89
N ARG A 86 9.88 13.81 2.69
CA ARG A 86 10.94 14.33 3.57
C ARG A 86 11.00 13.62 4.93
N ASP A 87 9.89 12.98 5.32
CA ASP A 87 9.72 12.28 6.59
C ASP A 87 9.98 10.76 6.47
N VAL A 88 10.18 10.28 5.25
CA VAL A 88 10.69 8.93 4.97
C VAL A 88 12.23 8.99 5.06
N PRO A 89 12.85 8.12 5.87
CA PRO A 89 14.31 8.08 6.04
C PRO A 89 15.06 7.65 4.77
#